data_AF-A0AAV5NLQ1-F1
#
_entry.id   AF-A0AAV5NLQ1-F1
#
_cell.length_a   1.000
_cell.length_b   1.000
_cell.length_c   1.000
_cell.angle_alpha   90.00
_cell.angle_beta   90.00
_cell.angle_gamma   90.00
#
_symmetry.space_group_name_H-M   'P 1'
#
loop_
_entity.id
_entity.type
_entity.pdbx_description
1 polymer ?
#
loop_
_entity_poly.entity_id
_entity_poly.type
_entity_poly.pdbx_seq_one_letter_code
_entity_poly.pdbx_strand_id
1 'polypeptide(L)'
;MFELLRTKLVLNAASILRSPAQFLPHSLQNKAMLEGLQHVFKEALEDGDFDFLEGKWLKVEVSDVQLEWYISYRNDALVVKRGAEQHDVSFSGKLNDLVLIAGRKEDPDTLFFQRRLKIEGDTELGLEVKNIMDSVDLDALPKALNTLLNQLADFVQKGLQSAPEHKEVMNAYTN
;
A
#
# COMPACT_ATOMS: atom_id res chain seq x y z
N MET A 1 22.95 12.52 14.67
CA MET A 1 22.09 13.61 14.13
C MET A 1 21.23 13.13 12.97
N PHE A 2 21.80 12.51 11.93
CA PHE A 2 21.06 12.00 10.76
C PHE A 2 19.99 10.93 11.09
N GLU A 3 20.28 10.01 12.02
CA GLU A 3 19.34 8.95 12.43
C GLU A 3 18.04 9.53 13.02
N LEU A 4 18.15 10.55 13.89
CA LEU A 4 17.00 11.23 14.48
C LEU A 4 16.19 12.00 13.43
N LEU A 5 16.87 12.59 12.44
CA LEU A 5 16.21 13.28 11.32
C LEU A 5 15.42 12.27 10.47
N ARG A 6 16.04 11.12 10.13
CA ARG A 6 15.39 10.04 9.39
C ARG A 6 14.15 9.55 10.12
N THR A 7 14.27 9.22 11.40
CA THR A 7 13.12 8.75 12.20
C THR A 7 12.01 9.80 12.23
N LYS A 8 12.32 11.08 12.45
CA LYS A 8 11.31 12.15 12.38
C LYS A 8 10.66 12.24 11.00
N LEU A 9 11.43 12.13 9.92
CA LEU A 9 10.88 12.17 8.55
C LEU A 9 9.97 10.97 8.27
N VAL A 10 10.35 9.76 8.67
CA VAL A 10 9.53 8.55 8.49
C VAL A 10 8.24 8.64 9.31
N LEU A 11 8.33 9.04 10.58
CA LEU A 11 7.16 9.19 11.43
C LEU A 11 6.20 10.29 10.97
N ASN A 12 6.71 11.34 10.32
CA ASN A 12 5.91 12.44 9.78
C ASN A 12 5.65 12.31 8.27
N ALA A 13 6.06 11.23 7.62
CA ALA A 13 6.00 11.08 6.17
C ALA A 13 4.58 11.29 5.64
N ALA A 14 3.60 10.69 6.31
CA ALA A 14 2.20 10.86 5.96
C ALA A 14 1.72 12.31 6.07
N SER A 15 2.11 13.04 7.13
CA SER A 15 1.76 14.45 7.31
C SER A 15 2.37 15.34 6.21
N ILE A 16 3.62 15.07 5.85
CA ILE A 16 4.35 15.79 4.80
C ILE A 16 3.70 15.54 3.43
N LEU A 17 3.32 14.29 3.14
CA LEU A 17 2.79 13.89 1.83
C LEU A 17 1.30 14.11 1.67
N ARG A 18 0.55 14.26 2.76
CA ARG A 18 -0.90 14.48 2.75
C ARG A 18 -1.30 15.74 1.99
N SER A 19 -0.70 16.88 2.30
CA SER A 19 -1.11 18.13 1.66
C SER A 19 -0.84 18.12 0.14
N PRO A 20 0.38 17.81 -0.34
CA PRO A 20 0.64 17.70 -1.78
C PRO A 20 -0.28 16.70 -2.48
N ALA A 21 -0.53 15.55 -1.86
CA ALA A 21 -1.38 14.52 -2.45
C ALA A 21 -2.85 14.95 -2.52
N GLN A 22 -3.34 15.79 -1.60
CA GLN A 22 -4.70 16.32 -1.65
C GLN A 22 -4.87 17.42 -2.73
N PHE A 23 -3.81 18.14 -3.08
CA PHE A 23 -3.85 19.15 -4.14
C PHE A 23 -3.73 18.61 -5.57
N LEU A 24 -3.24 17.37 -5.74
CA LEU A 24 -3.17 16.74 -7.06
C LEU A 24 -4.59 16.50 -7.60
N PRO A 25 -4.90 16.87 -8.86
CA PRO A 25 -6.20 16.59 -9.45
C PRO A 25 -6.55 15.09 -9.39
N HIS A 26 -7.78 14.76 -9.02
CA HIS A 26 -8.22 13.37 -8.89
C HIS A 26 -8.04 12.56 -10.17
N SER A 27 -8.19 13.19 -11.35
CA SER A 27 -7.94 12.55 -12.63
C SER A 27 -6.51 12.06 -12.78
N LEU A 28 -5.52 12.83 -12.31
CA LEU A 28 -4.12 12.45 -12.37
C LEU A 28 -3.80 11.34 -11.36
N GLN A 29 -4.36 11.40 -10.14
CA GLN A 29 -4.21 10.35 -9.15
C GLN A 29 -4.79 9.02 -9.64
N ASN A 30 -5.99 9.04 -10.20
CA ASN A 30 -6.66 7.84 -10.70
C ASN A 30 -5.92 7.26 -11.89
N LYS A 31 -5.43 8.12 -12.79
CA LYS A 31 -4.63 7.66 -13.94
C LYS A 31 -3.32 7.03 -13.49
N ALA A 32 -2.58 7.67 -12.57
CA ALA A 32 -1.34 7.13 -12.04
C ALA A 32 -1.56 5.80 -11.30
N MET A 33 -2.63 5.71 -10.50
CA MET A 33 -3.02 4.46 -9.83
C MET A 33 -3.36 3.36 -10.85
N LEU A 34 -4.20 3.66 -11.83
CA LEU A 34 -4.61 2.70 -12.86
C LEU A 34 -3.41 2.20 -13.68
N GLU A 35 -2.55 3.10 -14.15
CA GLU A 35 -1.34 2.74 -14.89
C GLU A 35 -0.39 1.90 -14.04
N GLY A 36 -0.23 2.26 -12.75
CA GLY A 36 0.55 1.47 -11.80
C GLY A 36 0.03 0.05 -11.65
N LEU A 37 -1.28 -0.10 -11.39
CA LEU A 37 -1.94 -1.40 -11.25
C LEU A 37 -1.81 -2.24 -12.52
N GLN A 38 -2.12 -1.67 -13.70
CA GLN A 38 -2.01 -2.37 -14.97
C GLN A 38 -0.59 -2.88 -15.25
N HIS A 39 0.42 -2.17 -14.75
CA HIS A 39 1.80 -2.53 -14.98
C HIS A 39 2.29 -3.64 -14.04
N VAL A 40 2.02 -3.51 -12.73
CA VAL A 40 2.49 -4.49 -11.73
C VAL A 40 1.63 -5.76 -11.67
N PHE A 41 0.40 -5.70 -12.19
CA PHE A 41 -0.53 -6.82 -12.26
C PHE A 41 -0.79 -7.28 -13.69
N LYS A 42 0.12 -7.01 -14.63
CA LYS A 42 -0.10 -7.33 -16.05
C LYS A 42 -0.40 -8.81 -16.27
N GLU A 43 0.37 -9.70 -15.65
CA GLU A 43 0.18 -11.15 -15.77
C GLU A 43 -1.13 -11.60 -15.13
N ALA A 44 -1.40 -11.18 -13.89
CA ALA A 44 -2.66 -11.46 -13.19
C ALA A 44 -3.91 -10.95 -13.95
N LEU A 45 -3.79 -9.81 -14.66
CA LEU A 45 -4.87 -9.32 -15.52
C LEU A 45 -5.06 -10.18 -16.77
N GLU A 46 -3.98 -10.67 -17.38
CA GLU A 46 -4.04 -11.57 -18.54
C GLU A 46 -4.59 -12.95 -18.18
N ASP A 47 -4.35 -13.42 -16.94
CA ASP A 47 -4.81 -14.70 -16.43
C ASP A 47 -6.26 -14.67 -15.91
N GLY A 48 -6.90 -13.50 -15.87
CA GLY A 48 -8.28 -13.34 -15.41
C GLY A 48 -8.44 -13.30 -13.89
N ASP A 49 -7.35 -13.12 -13.15
CA ASP A 49 -7.38 -13.11 -11.68
C ASP A 49 -8.18 -11.92 -11.12
N PHE A 50 -8.55 -10.92 -11.93
CA PHE A 50 -9.36 -9.77 -11.52
C PHE A 50 -10.87 -9.93 -11.78
N ASP A 51 -11.31 -11.04 -12.39
CA ASP A 51 -12.71 -11.28 -12.73
C ASP A 51 -13.62 -11.28 -11.49
N PHE A 52 -13.09 -11.65 -10.32
CA PHE A 52 -13.85 -11.62 -9.07
C PHE A 52 -14.30 -10.20 -8.66
N LEU A 53 -13.65 -9.14 -9.18
CA LEU A 53 -14.03 -7.74 -8.98
C LEU A 53 -15.11 -7.26 -9.95
N GLU A 54 -15.59 -8.10 -10.87
CA GLU A 54 -16.66 -7.71 -11.76
C GLU A 54 -17.96 -7.44 -10.99
N GLY A 55 -18.48 -6.22 -11.16
CA GLY A 55 -19.64 -5.74 -10.40
C GLY A 55 -19.37 -5.40 -8.92
N LYS A 56 -18.15 -5.60 -8.44
CA LYS A 56 -17.74 -5.35 -7.05
C LYS A 56 -16.69 -4.24 -6.97
N TRP A 57 -16.48 -3.71 -5.78
CA TRP A 57 -15.52 -2.63 -5.52
C TRP A 57 -14.57 -3.01 -4.37
N LEU A 58 -13.28 -2.99 -4.69
CA LEU A 58 -12.18 -3.00 -3.73
C LEU A 58 -11.82 -1.56 -3.35
N LYS A 59 -11.96 -1.20 -2.08
CA LYS A 59 -11.41 0.05 -1.54
C LYS A 59 -9.95 -0.17 -1.11
N VAL A 60 -9.03 0.66 -1.59
CA VAL A 60 -7.64 0.73 -1.10
C VAL A 60 -7.43 2.08 -0.42
N GLU A 61 -7.00 2.07 0.84
CA GLU A 61 -6.87 3.26 1.67
C GLU A 61 -5.49 3.40 2.32
N VAL A 62 -4.95 4.61 2.22
CA VAL A 62 -3.78 5.07 2.99
C VAL A 62 -4.29 5.97 4.11
N SER A 63 -4.58 5.36 5.25
CA SER A 63 -5.36 5.94 6.35
C SER A 63 -4.77 7.23 6.93
N ASP A 64 -3.45 7.29 7.07
CA ASP A 64 -2.73 8.43 7.65
C ASP A 64 -2.54 9.60 6.67
N VAL A 65 -2.60 9.33 5.36
CA VAL A 65 -2.58 10.33 4.28
C VAL A 65 -3.98 10.78 3.87
N GLN A 66 -5.02 10.04 4.27
CA GLN A 66 -6.42 10.24 3.85
C GLN A 66 -6.58 10.18 2.33
N LEU A 67 -5.93 9.19 1.73
CA LEU A 67 -6.13 8.84 0.33
C LEU A 67 -6.84 7.52 0.25
N GLU A 68 -7.79 7.46 -0.68
CA GLU A 68 -8.55 6.26 -0.96
C GLU A 68 -8.83 6.18 -2.45
N TRP A 69 -8.79 4.96 -2.95
CA TRP A 69 -9.16 4.59 -4.31
C TRP A 69 -10.11 3.41 -4.27
N TYR A 70 -10.99 3.37 -5.25
CA TYR A 70 -11.94 2.29 -5.47
C TYR A 70 -11.59 1.65 -6.80
N ILE A 71 -11.31 0.36 -6.75
CA ILE A 71 -10.86 -0.46 -7.88
C ILE A 71 -11.99 -1.45 -8.18
N SER A 72 -12.35 -1.56 -9.45
CA SER A 72 -13.30 -2.55 -9.96
C SER A 72 -12.80 -3.05 -11.30
N TYR A 73 -13.37 -4.14 -11.78
CA TYR A 73 -13.06 -4.71 -13.09
C TYR A 73 -14.31 -4.70 -13.96
N ARG A 74 -14.23 -4.13 -15.18
CA ARG A 74 -15.37 -4.00 -16.10
C ARG A 74 -14.89 -3.97 -17.55
N ASN A 75 -15.56 -4.71 -18.44
CA ASN A 75 -15.23 -4.77 -19.87
C ASN A 75 -13.74 -5.12 -20.09
N ASP A 76 -13.26 -6.17 -19.41
CA ASP A 76 -11.87 -6.64 -19.47
C ASP A 76 -10.82 -5.58 -19.10
N ALA A 77 -11.18 -4.64 -18.22
CA ALA A 77 -10.30 -3.57 -17.80
C ALA A 77 -10.51 -3.13 -16.35
N LEU A 78 -9.41 -2.77 -15.69
CA LEU A 78 -9.45 -2.11 -14.39
C LEU A 78 -10.06 -0.70 -14.49
N VAL A 79 -10.87 -0.36 -13.51
CA VAL A 79 -11.47 0.96 -13.33
C VAL A 79 -11.13 1.48 -11.95
N VAL A 80 -10.56 2.69 -11.90
CA VAL A 80 -10.20 3.37 -10.64
C VAL A 80 -11.05 4.63 -10.45
N LYS A 81 -11.62 4.80 -9.26
CA LYS A 81 -12.39 5.99 -8.85
C LYS A 81 -11.99 6.47 -7.46
N ARG A 82 -12.46 7.67 -7.10
CA ARG A 82 -12.45 8.20 -5.72
C ARG A 82 -13.87 8.47 -5.25
N GLY A 83 -14.11 8.32 -3.95
CA GLY A 83 -15.36 8.70 -3.30
C GLY A 83 -16.58 7.86 -3.70
N ALA A 84 -16.41 6.55 -3.91
CA ALA A 84 -17.56 5.67 -4.02
C ALA A 84 -18.13 5.39 -2.61
N GLU A 85 -19.43 5.57 -2.42
CA GLU A 85 -20.03 5.43 -1.08
C GLU A 85 -20.04 3.98 -0.57
N GLN A 86 -19.92 2.99 -1.46
CA GLN A 86 -19.99 1.57 -1.15
C GLN A 86 -18.81 0.79 -1.71
N HIS A 87 -18.37 -0.21 -0.95
CA HIS A 87 -17.33 -1.17 -1.31
C HIS A 87 -17.68 -2.53 -0.71
N ASP A 88 -17.25 -3.60 -1.38
CA ASP A 88 -17.50 -4.98 -0.97
C ASP A 88 -16.35 -5.50 -0.09
N VAL A 89 -15.13 -5.03 -0.38
CA VAL A 89 -13.93 -5.32 0.39
C VAL A 89 -13.07 -4.06 0.47
N SER A 90 -12.40 -3.88 1.61
CA SER A 90 -11.46 -2.79 1.82
C SER A 90 -10.12 -3.33 2.30
N PHE A 91 -9.08 -2.65 1.87
CA PHE A 91 -7.71 -2.86 2.25
C PHE A 91 -7.15 -1.52 2.73
N SER A 92 -6.81 -1.42 4.02
CA SER A 92 -6.33 -0.17 4.60
C SER A 92 -5.04 -0.37 5.40
N GLY A 93 -4.13 0.59 5.27
CA GLY A 93 -2.86 0.62 5.99
C GLY A 93 -2.34 2.04 6.17
N LYS A 94 -1.23 2.18 6.90
CA LYS A 94 -0.48 3.44 6.93
C LYS A 94 0.50 3.49 5.77
N LEU A 95 0.86 4.70 5.34
CA LEU A 95 1.78 4.90 4.23
C LEU A 95 3.08 4.08 4.37
N ASN A 96 3.70 4.15 5.54
CA ASN A 96 4.96 3.44 5.78
C ASN A 96 4.79 1.92 5.69
N ASP A 97 3.67 1.38 6.16
CA ASP A 97 3.40 -0.06 6.11
C ASP A 97 3.24 -0.53 4.66
N LEU A 98 2.51 0.23 3.84
CA LEU A 98 2.33 -0.05 2.42
C LEU A 98 3.64 0.08 1.62
N VAL A 99 4.50 1.04 1.98
CA VAL A 99 5.85 1.17 1.39
C VAL A 99 6.73 -0.04 1.76
N LEU A 100 6.60 -0.59 2.96
CA LEU A 100 7.34 -1.79 3.35
C LEU A 100 6.89 -3.04 2.59
N ILE A 101 5.57 -3.21 2.39
CA ILE A 101 5.03 -4.27 1.52
C ILE A 101 5.56 -4.10 0.09
N ALA A 102 5.41 -2.90 -0.47
CA ALA A 102 5.83 -2.59 -1.83
C ALA A 102 7.36 -2.64 -2.01
N GLY A 103 8.15 -2.57 -0.94
CA GLY A 103 9.59 -2.80 -0.98
C GLY A 103 10.03 -4.22 -0.61
N ARG A 104 9.08 -5.16 -0.47
CA ARG A 104 9.29 -6.53 0.01
C ARG A 104 10.11 -6.60 1.31
N LYS A 105 9.92 -5.62 2.21
CA LYS A 105 10.59 -5.53 3.52
C LYS A 105 9.77 -6.13 4.65
N GLU A 106 8.45 -6.20 4.47
CA GLU A 106 7.48 -6.82 5.38
C GLU A 106 6.43 -7.53 4.53
N ASP A 107 5.96 -8.68 5.00
CA ASP A 107 4.89 -9.42 4.35
C ASP A 107 3.50 -8.85 4.73
N PRO A 108 2.53 -8.84 3.81
CA PRO A 108 1.19 -8.33 4.10
C PRO A 108 0.50 -9.12 5.22
N ASP A 109 0.71 -10.44 5.28
CA ASP A 109 0.22 -11.30 6.37
C ASP A 109 0.76 -10.87 7.73
N THR A 110 2.07 -10.61 7.82
CA THR A 110 2.70 -10.12 9.05
C THR A 110 2.05 -8.83 9.52
N LEU A 111 1.82 -7.87 8.61
CA LEU A 111 1.20 -6.60 8.94
C LEU A 111 -0.29 -6.75 9.30
N PHE A 112 -1.00 -7.69 8.69
CA PHE A 112 -2.38 -8.02 9.03
C PHE A 112 -2.48 -8.58 10.45
N PHE A 113 -1.65 -9.56 10.82
CA PHE A 113 -1.61 -10.11 12.18
C PHE A 113 -1.20 -9.07 13.23
N GLN A 114 -0.34 -8.11 12.85
CA GLN A 114 0.03 -6.97 13.69
C GLN A 114 -1.04 -5.85 13.73
N ARG A 115 -2.17 -6.00 13.02
CA ARG A 115 -3.24 -4.99 12.89
C ARG A 115 -2.76 -3.65 12.32
N ARG A 116 -1.62 -3.67 11.62
CA ARG A 116 -1.07 -2.53 10.87
C ARG A 116 -1.69 -2.44 9.48
N LEU A 117 -2.13 -3.59 8.98
CA LEU A 117 -2.93 -3.74 7.78
C LEU A 117 -4.31 -4.28 8.16
N LYS A 118 -5.36 -3.75 7.55
CA LYS A 118 -6.73 -4.19 7.79
C LYS A 118 -7.39 -4.57 6.48
N ILE A 119 -8.09 -5.70 6.52
CA ILE A 119 -8.93 -6.18 5.44
C ILE A 119 -10.33 -6.33 6.03
N GLU A 120 -11.30 -5.60 5.51
CA GLU A 120 -12.68 -5.57 6.01
C GLU A 120 -13.66 -5.75 4.84
N GLY A 121 -14.82 -6.35 5.10
CA GLY A 121 -15.85 -6.61 4.08
C GLY A 121 -16.09 -8.10 3.88
N ASP A 122 -16.33 -8.49 2.64
CA ASP A 122 -16.54 -9.89 2.26
C ASP A 122 -15.24 -10.70 2.39
N THR A 123 -15.30 -11.79 3.15
CA THR A 123 -14.14 -12.65 3.44
C THR A 123 -13.62 -13.40 2.20
N GLU A 124 -14.51 -13.81 1.29
CA GLU A 124 -14.14 -14.50 0.06
C GLU A 124 -13.38 -13.54 -0.85
N LEU A 125 -13.89 -12.32 -1.02
CA LEU A 125 -13.17 -11.27 -1.75
C LEU A 125 -11.86 -10.89 -1.08
N GLY A 126 -11.83 -10.85 0.25
CA GLY A 126 -10.61 -10.59 1.01
C GLY A 126 -9.51 -11.60 0.71
N LEU A 127 -9.86 -12.88 0.52
CA LEU A 127 -8.92 -13.92 0.14
C LEU A 127 -8.42 -13.75 -1.30
N GLU A 128 -9.30 -13.44 -2.24
CA GLU A 128 -8.91 -13.19 -3.63
C GLU A 128 -7.98 -11.97 -3.76
N VAL A 129 -8.30 -10.88 -3.05
CA VAL A 129 -7.43 -9.68 -3.01
C VAL A 129 -6.06 -10.02 -2.44
N LYS A 130 -5.99 -10.90 -1.43
CA LYS A 130 -4.71 -11.36 -0.90
C LYS A 130 -3.92 -12.14 -1.96
N ASN A 131 -4.57 -13.06 -2.68
CA ASN A 131 -3.90 -13.82 -3.75
C ASN A 131 -3.33 -12.87 -4.82
N ILE A 132 -4.06 -11.83 -5.20
CA ILE A 132 -3.58 -10.77 -6.09
C ILE A 132 -2.35 -10.07 -5.49
N MET A 133 -2.36 -9.71 -4.21
CA MET A 133 -1.20 -9.06 -3.60
C MET A 133 0.07 -9.92 -3.61
N ASP A 134 -0.08 -11.25 -3.53
CA ASP A 134 1.05 -12.17 -3.63
C ASP A 134 1.60 -12.26 -5.06
N SER A 135 0.79 -11.94 -6.07
CA SER A 135 1.18 -11.93 -7.49
C SER A 135 1.75 -10.59 -7.99
N VAL A 136 1.95 -9.59 -7.10
CA VAL A 136 2.53 -8.29 -7.49
C VAL A 136 3.94 -8.46 -8.05
N ASP A 137 4.10 -8.16 -9.33
CA ASP A 137 5.43 -8.03 -9.95
C ASP A 137 5.92 -6.58 -9.91
N LEU A 138 6.67 -6.25 -8.86
CA LEU A 138 7.33 -4.95 -8.73
C LEU A 138 8.52 -4.80 -9.68
N ASP A 139 9.06 -5.89 -10.22
CA ASP A 139 10.16 -5.88 -11.17
C ASP A 139 9.69 -5.51 -12.59
N ALA A 140 8.38 -5.62 -12.84
CA ALA A 140 7.74 -5.04 -14.01
C ALA A 140 7.86 -3.52 -14.05
N LEU A 141 7.94 -2.83 -12.90
CA LEU A 141 8.06 -1.37 -12.85
C LEU A 141 9.33 -0.87 -13.56
N PRO A 142 9.34 0.37 -14.10
CA PRO A 142 10.55 0.96 -14.64
C PRO A 142 11.68 0.94 -13.60
N LYS A 143 12.89 0.53 -14.00
CA LYS A 143 14.04 0.34 -13.09
C LYS A 143 14.28 1.51 -12.15
N ALA A 144 14.09 2.74 -12.62
CA ALA A 144 14.22 3.95 -11.82
C ALA A 144 13.20 4.01 -10.66
N LEU A 145 11.94 3.64 -10.93
CA LEU A 145 10.87 3.61 -9.93
C LEU A 145 11.07 2.47 -8.94
N ASN A 146 11.41 1.26 -9.41
CA ASN A 146 11.73 0.13 -8.53
C ASN A 146 12.92 0.46 -7.61
N THR A 147 13.99 1.09 -8.14
CA THR A 147 15.13 1.54 -7.33
C THR A 147 14.71 2.56 -6.28
N LEU A 148 13.90 3.55 -6.65
CA LEU A 148 13.37 4.55 -5.72
C LEU A 148 12.53 3.91 -4.62
N LEU A 149 11.63 3.00 -4.98
CA LEU A 149 10.76 2.29 -4.05
C LEU A 149 11.58 1.49 -3.02
N ASN A 150 12.58 0.75 -3.48
CA ASN A 150 13.50 0.02 -2.59
C ASN A 150 14.27 0.94 -1.64
N GLN A 151 14.76 2.08 -2.13
CA GLN A 151 15.44 3.06 -1.29
C GLN A 151 14.50 3.67 -0.24
N LEU A 152 13.25 3.96 -0.61
CA LEU A 152 12.23 4.45 0.32
C LEU A 152 11.90 3.38 1.37
N ALA A 153 11.75 2.13 0.97
CA ALA A 153 11.48 1.02 1.88
C ALA A 153 12.62 0.80 2.88
N ASP A 154 13.88 0.84 2.42
CA ASP A 154 15.05 0.80 3.30
C ASP A 154 15.09 2.00 4.27
N PHE A 155 14.76 3.19 3.77
CA PHE A 155 14.73 4.41 4.58
C PHE A 155 13.65 4.32 5.67
N VAL A 156 12.45 3.85 5.32
CA VAL A 156 11.33 3.63 6.24
C VAL A 156 11.68 2.57 7.27
N GLN A 157 12.13 1.39 6.83
CA GLN A 157 12.49 0.28 7.72
C GLN A 157 13.51 0.72 8.78
N LYS A 158 14.62 1.33 8.33
CA LYS A 158 15.66 1.83 9.25
C LYS A 158 15.13 2.94 10.15
N GLY A 159 14.24 3.81 9.66
CA GLY A 159 13.63 4.89 10.44
C GLY A 159 12.74 4.38 11.58
N LEU A 160 11.95 3.33 11.31
CA LEU A 160 11.08 2.68 12.30
C LEU A 160 11.86 1.88 13.33
N GLN A 161 12.87 1.12 12.93
CA GLN A 161 13.74 0.37 13.86
C GLN A 161 14.52 1.29 14.82
N SER A 162 14.76 2.54 14.42
CA SER A 162 15.46 3.54 15.23
C SER A 162 14.53 4.33 16.16
N ALA A 163 13.22 4.11 16.09
CA ALA A 163 12.23 4.80 16.92
C ALA A 163 12.30 4.30 18.39
N PRO A 164 12.09 5.20 19.37
CA PRO A 164 12.32 4.89 20.78
C PRO A 164 11.43 3.77 21.36
N GLU A 165 10.24 3.51 20.81
CA GLU A 165 9.37 2.41 21.27
C GLU A 165 10.00 1.02 21.10
N HIS A 166 10.84 0.80 20.07
CA HIS A 166 11.53 -0.48 19.88
C HIS A 166 12.73 -0.68 20.83
N LYS A 167 13.27 0.40 21.42
CA LYS A 167 14.41 0.32 22.35
C LYS A 167 14.00 -0.09 23.76
N GLU A 168 12.78 0.19 24.19
CA GLU A 168 12.33 -0.18 25.54
C GLU A 168 12.11 -1.68 25.69
N VAL A 169 11.59 -2.36 24.66
CA VAL A 169 11.35 -3.81 24.71
C VAL A 169 12.66 -4.62 24.71
N MET A 170 13.69 -4.13 24.00
CA MET A 170 14.98 -4.81 23.91
C MET A 170 15.82 -4.66 25.20
N ASN A 171 15.64 -3.56 25.94
CA ASN A 171 16.31 -3.34 27.23
C ASN A 171 15.65 -4.08 28.40
N ALA A 172 14.42 -4.58 28.24
CA ALA A 172 13.71 -5.33 29.29
C ALA A 172 14.21 -6.78 29.46
N TYR A 173 14.95 -7.33 28.50
CA TYR A 173 15.49 -8.69 28.53
C TYR A 173 17.00 -8.76 28.82
N THR A 174 17.63 -7.65 29.24
CA THR A 174 19.09 -7.59 29.47
C THR A 174 19.48 -7.09 30.87
N ASN A 175 18.55 -7.06 31.83
CA ASN A 175 18.88 -6.80 33.24
C ASN A 175 18.67 -8.04 34.11
#